data_AF-A0A848LJC3-F1
#
_entry.id   AF-A0A848LJC3-F1
#
_cell.length_a   1.000
_cell.length_b   1.000
_cell.length_c   1.000
_cell.angle_alpha   90.00
_cell.angle_beta   90.00
_cell.angle_gamma   90.00
#
_symmetry.space_group_name_H-M   'P 1'
#
loop_
_entity.id
_entity.type
_entity.pdbx_description
1 polymer ?
#
loop_
_entity_poly.entity_id
_entity_poly.type
_entity_poly.pdbx_seq_one_letter_code
_entity_poly.pdbx_strand_id
1 'polypeptide(L)'
;PEAVPVRARRKPSEVRLRLVKALRGEHATPEQRRDAVLAELAATGDSSEPWTADARAALETWRSRVDEEVLPVRAEPARCFAAGCVARVTFPDAHSFEASFQRTASLRLGAAGSHLQLPPERMPSGEVVASWVVLRPDAP
;
A
#
# COMPACT_ATOMS: atom_id res chain seq x y z
N PRO A 1 22.46 35.59 1.42
CA PRO A 1 21.02 35.29 1.27
C PRO A 1 20.80 34.33 0.10
N GLU A 2 20.89 33.03 0.37
CA GLU A 2 20.60 31.99 -0.62
C GLU A 2 19.09 31.83 -0.77
N ALA A 3 18.60 32.03 -1.99
CA ALA A 3 17.20 31.89 -2.32
C ALA A 3 16.81 30.41 -2.28
N VAL A 4 15.94 30.04 -1.35
CA VAL A 4 15.29 28.72 -1.31
C VAL A 4 14.44 28.57 -2.59
N PRO A 5 14.64 27.54 -3.42
CA PRO A 5 13.83 27.38 -4.62
C PRO A 5 12.40 27.06 -4.21
N VAL A 6 11.46 27.90 -4.66
CA VAL A 6 10.02 27.68 -4.58
C VAL A 6 9.73 26.29 -5.14
N ARG A 7 9.28 25.36 -4.28
CA ARG A 7 8.86 24.01 -4.68
C ARG A 7 7.77 24.14 -5.74
N ALA A 8 8.16 24.07 -7.02
CA ALA A 8 7.22 23.99 -8.12
C ALA A 8 6.39 22.72 -7.89
N ARG A 9 5.07 22.88 -7.72
CA ARG A 9 4.13 21.76 -7.65
C ARG A 9 4.25 20.99 -8.97
N ARG A 10 5.06 19.92 -9.00
CA ARG A 10 5.14 19.02 -10.16
C ARG A 10 3.72 18.51 -10.43
N LYS A 11 3.28 18.60 -11.67
CA LYS A 11 2.01 17.98 -12.08
C LYS A 11 2.11 16.48 -11.76
N PRO A 12 1.10 15.89 -11.12
CA PRO A 12 1.07 14.45 -10.90
C PRO A 12 1.25 13.74 -12.24
N SER A 13 2.05 12.68 -12.28
CA SER A 13 2.14 11.84 -13.48
C SER A 13 0.76 11.29 -13.85
N GLU A 14 0.55 10.96 -15.12
CA GLU A 14 -0.70 10.35 -15.58
C GLU A 14 -1.03 9.07 -14.79
N VAL A 15 0.00 8.27 -14.50
CA VAL A 15 -0.06 7.10 -13.61
C VAL A 15 -0.62 7.45 -12.23
N ARG A 16 -0.14 8.54 -11.62
CA ARG A 16 -0.63 9.00 -10.31
C ARG A 16 -2.09 9.46 -10.37
N LEU A 17 -2.50 10.10 -11.47
CA LEU A 17 -3.89 10.48 -11.67
C LEU A 17 -4.81 9.28 -11.80
N ARG A 18 -4.39 8.22 -12.53
CA ARG A 18 -5.17 6.98 -12.63
C ARG A 18 -5.32 6.28 -11.28
N LEU A 19 -4.25 6.19 -10.49
CA LEU A 19 -4.31 5.64 -9.13
C LEU A 19 -5.22 6.46 -8.20
N VAL A 20 -5.14 7.80 -8.26
CA VAL A 20 -6.04 8.67 -7.47
C VAL A 20 -7.49 8.48 -7.90
N LYS A 21 -7.76 8.32 -9.19
CA LYS A 21 -9.10 8.02 -9.72
C LYS A 21 -9.59 6.64 -9.25
N ALA A 22 -8.74 5.62 -9.26
CA ALA A 22 -9.09 4.31 -8.71
C ALA A 22 -9.38 4.38 -7.20
N LEU A 23 -8.63 5.18 -6.44
CA LEU A 23 -8.83 5.34 -5.00
C LEU A 23 -10.09 6.14 -4.63
N ARG A 24 -10.41 7.19 -5.40
CA ARG A 24 -11.47 8.17 -5.07
C ARG A 24 -12.71 8.05 -5.94
N GLY A 25 -12.69 7.19 -6.95
CA GLY A 25 -13.82 6.94 -7.83
C GLY A 25 -15.01 6.37 -7.06
N GLU A 26 -16.19 6.49 -7.66
CA GLU A 26 -17.38 5.80 -7.17
C GLU A 26 -17.29 4.32 -7.52
N HIS A 27 -17.36 3.49 -6.49
CA HIS A 27 -17.36 2.03 -6.60
C HIS A 27 -18.58 1.49 -5.88
N ALA A 28 -19.24 0.47 -6.44
CA ALA A 28 -20.42 -0.11 -5.82
C ALA A 28 -20.07 -0.86 -4.53
N THR A 29 -18.86 -1.40 -4.43
CA THR A 29 -18.37 -2.07 -3.21
C THR A 29 -16.92 -1.69 -2.86
N PRO A 30 -16.49 -1.85 -1.59
CA PRO A 30 -15.10 -1.65 -1.19
C PRO A 30 -14.11 -2.58 -1.92
N GLU A 31 -14.53 -3.80 -2.24
CA GLU A 31 -13.74 -4.79 -2.98
C GLU A 31 -13.47 -4.32 -4.42
N GLN A 32 -14.48 -3.75 -5.09
CA GLN A 32 -14.29 -3.16 -6.43
C GLN A 32 -13.27 -2.03 -6.41
N ARG A 33 -13.27 -1.20 -5.35
CA ARG A 33 -12.25 -0.16 -5.17
C ARG A 33 -10.86 -0.75 -5.00
N ARG A 34 -10.70 -1.79 -4.18
CA ARG A 34 -9.43 -2.51 -4.01
C ARG A 34 -8.94 -3.03 -5.36
N ASP A 35 -9.80 -3.75 -6.08
CA ASP A 35 -9.46 -4.41 -7.34
C ASP A 35 -9.08 -3.40 -8.41
N ALA A 36 -9.77 -2.26 -8.48
CA ALA A 36 -9.42 -1.16 -9.39
C ALA A 36 -8.01 -0.60 -9.11
N VAL A 37 -7.64 -0.43 -7.83
CA VAL A 37 -6.29 0.05 -7.48
C VAL A 37 -5.22 -0.99 -7.80
N LEU A 38 -5.47 -2.26 -7.47
CA LEU A 38 -4.55 -3.36 -7.79
C LEU A 38 -4.35 -3.51 -9.31
N ALA A 39 -5.42 -3.36 -10.10
CA ALA A 39 -5.36 -3.37 -11.55
C ALA A 39 -4.52 -2.21 -12.12
N GLU A 40 -4.69 -0.99 -11.60
CA GLU A 40 -3.89 0.17 -12.02
C GLU A 40 -2.41 0.02 -11.65
N LEU A 41 -2.10 -0.54 -10.48
CA LEU A 41 -0.72 -0.87 -10.11
C LEU A 41 -0.13 -1.89 -11.10
N ALA A 42 -0.83 -3.01 -11.33
CA ALA A 42 -0.39 -4.06 -12.24
C ALA A 42 -0.21 -3.55 -13.68
N ALA A 43 -1.09 -2.67 -14.16
CA ALA A 43 -1.04 -2.08 -15.49
C ALA A 43 0.21 -1.20 -15.71
N THR A 44 0.90 -0.78 -14.64
CA THR A 44 2.15 -0.03 -14.75
C THR A 44 3.39 -0.90 -14.98
N GLY A 45 3.23 -2.23 -14.94
CA GLY A 45 4.30 -3.20 -15.14
C GLY A 45 5.18 -3.36 -13.91
N ASP A 46 5.82 -4.54 -13.80
CA ASP A 46 6.75 -4.84 -12.72
C ASP A 46 7.94 -3.85 -12.71
N SER A 47 8.41 -3.48 -11.52
CA SER A 47 9.54 -2.55 -11.36
C SER A 47 10.57 -3.06 -10.35
N SER A 48 11.83 -2.81 -10.69
CA SER A 48 13.01 -3.03 -9.86
C SER A 48 13.83 -1.74 -9.69
N GLU A 49 13.22 -0.57 -9.93
CA GLU A 49 13.85 0.73 -9.69
C GLU A 49 14.36 0.83 -8.24
N PRO A 50 15.42 1.62 -7.95
CA PRO A 50 16.05 1.65 -6.62
C PRO A 50 15.08 1.91 -5.46
N TRP A 51 14.09 2.79 -5.65
CA TRP A 51 13.09 3.11 -4.63
C TRP A 51 12.21 1.90 -4.23
N THR A 52 12.11 0.88 -5.09
CA THR A 52 11.34 -0.33 -4.79
C THR A 52 11.99 -1.17 -3.69
N ALA A 53 13.30 -1.04 -3.47
CA ALA A 53 13.99 -1.71 -2.36
C ALA A 53 13.51 -1.14 -1.01
N ASP A 54 13.47 0.19 -0.88
CA ASP A 54 12.97 0.86 0.33
C ASP A 54 11.48 0.57 0.56
N ALA A 55 10.69 0.52 -0.51
CA ALA A 55 9.27 0.17 -0.41
C ALA A 55 9.06 -1.28 0.05
N ARG A 56 9.85 -2.25 -0.44
CA ARG A 56 9.82 -3.63 0.06
C ARG A 56 10.23 -3.69 1.53
N ALA A 57 11.27 -2.97 1.93
CA ALA A 57 11.71 -2.92 3.32
C ALA A 57 10.65 -2.32 4.26
N ALA A 58 9.92 -1.29 3.81
CA ALA A 58 8.80 -0.71 4.55
C ALA A 58 7.63 -1.69 4.72
N LEU A 59 7.26 -2.42 3.66
CA LEU A 59 6.23 -3.46 3.70
C LEU A 59 6.64 -4.62 4.63
N GLU A 60 7.90 -5.02 4.59
CA GLU A 60 8.45 -6.06 5.45
C GLU A 60 8.50 -5.63 6.92
N THR A 61 8.89 -4.38 7.19
CA THR A 61 8.86 -3.82 8.55
C THR A 61 7.44 -3.79 9.08
N TRP A 62 6.47 -3.35 8.28
CA TRP A 62 5.06 -3.39 8.65
C TRP A 62 4.59 -4.82 8.94
N ARG A 63 4.92 -5.77 8.06
CA ARG A 63 4.58 -7.19 8.24
C ARG A 63 5.10 -7.72 9.57
N SER A 64 6.37 -7.51 9.87
CA SER A 64 6.99 -7.99 11.12
C SER A 64 6.32 -7.37 12.36
N ARG A 65 5.96 -6.08 12.33
CA ARG A 65 5.21 -5.44 13.42
C ARG A 65 3.82 -6.04 13.61
N VAL A 66 3.12 -6.33 12.51
CA VAL A 66 1.80 -6.95 12.57
C VAL A 66 1.89 -8.38 13.11
N ASP A 67 2.88 -9.15 12.67
CA ASP A 67 3.11 -10.53 13.09
C ASP A 67 3.43 -10.65 14.59
N GLU A 68 4.25 -9.74 15.12
CA GLU A 68 4.59 -9.67 16.55
C GLU A 68 3.37 -9.36 17.45
N GLU A 69 2.39 -8.61 16.96
CA GLU A 69 1.39 -7.97 17.81
C GLU A 69 -0.02 -8.59 17.72
N VAL A 70 -0.32 -9.37 16.68
CA VAL A 70 -1.71 -9.70 16.29
C VAL A 70 -2.01 -11.19 16.12
N LEU A 71 -0.99 -12.07 16.12
CA LEU A 71 -0.96 -13.51 15.75
C LEU A 71 -0.24 -13.74 14.41
N PRO A 72 0.28 -14.96 14.14
CA PRO A 72 0.98 -15.25 12.88
C PRO A 72 0.08 -14.96 11.68
N VAL A 73 0.46 -13.98 10.88
CA VAL A 73 -0.23 -13.62 9.64
C VAL A 73 0.45 -14.29 8.45
N ARG A 74 -0.34 -14.72 7.47
CA ARG A 74 0.23 -15.28 6.23
C ARG A 74 0.44 -14.14 5.25
N ALA A 75 1.70 -13.82 4.96
CA ALA A 75 2.04 -12.76 4.01
C ALA A 75 2.63 -13.34 2.73
N GLU A 76 2.19 -12.82 1.59
CA GLU A 76 2.84 -13.06 0.31
C GLU A 76 4.05 -12.10 0.13
N PRO A 77 5.07 -12.51 -0.63
CA PRO A 77 6.17 -11.60 -0.99
C PRO A 77 5.64 -10.32 -1.65
N ALA A 78 6.22 -9.19 -1.28
CA ALA A 78 5.84 -7.91 -1.86
C ALA A 78 6.10 -7.88 -3.38
N ARG A 79 5.08 -7.49 -4.14
CA ARG A 79 5.15 -7.28 -5.58
C ARG A 79 5.31 -5.79 -5.86
N CYS A 80 6.26 -5.43 -6.72
CA CYS A 80 6.53 -4.03 -7.03
C CYS A 80 6.26 -3.72 -8.49
N PHE A 81 5.56 -2.62 -8.69
CA PHE A 81 5.21 -2.07 -10.00
C PHE A 81 5.78 -0.66 -10.14
N ALA A 82 5.81 -0.12 -11.35
CA ALA A 82 6.38 1.21 -11.60
C ALA A 82 5.68 2.33 -10.82
N ALA A 83 4.44 2.11 -10.37
CA ALA A 83 3.65 3.07 -9.58
C ALA A 83 3.61 2.82 -8.06
N GLY A 84 3.99 1.62 -7.60
CA GLY A 84 3.89 1.25 -6.19
C GLY A 84 4.24 -0.21 -5.93
N CYS A 85 4.57 -0.53 -4.68
CA CYS A 85 4.70 -1.90 -4.21
C CYS A 85 3.50 -2.30 -3.36
N VAL A 86 3.09 -3.56 -3.43
CA VAL A 86 1.98 -4.13 -2.67
C VAL A 86 2.40 -5.41 -1.96
N ALA A 87 1.98 -5.56 -0.70
CA ALA A 87 2.01 -6.83 0.02
C ALA A 87 0.59 -7.27 0.35
N ARG A 88 0.31 -8.56 0.16
CA ARG A 88 -0.96 -9.19 0.53
C ARG A 88 -0.76 -9.96 1.82
N VAL A 89 -1.65 -9.75 2.79
CA VAL A 89 -1.60 -10.40 4.10
C VAL A 89 -2.96 -10.98 4.44
N THR A 90 -2.95 -12.23 4.87
CA THR A 90 -4.13 -12.97 5.34
C THR A 90 -4.10 -13.09 6.85
N PHE A 91 -5.12 -12.51 7.47
CA PHE A 91 -5.42 -12.58 8.89
C PHE A 91 -6.35 -13.77 9.16
N PRO A 92 -6.21 -14.45 10.31
CA PRO A 92 -7.04 -15.61 10.65
C PRO A 92 -8.53 -15.23 10.83
N ASP A 93 -8.80 -14.00 11.29
CA ASP A 93 -10.15 -13.50 11.51
C ASP A 93 -10.24 -11.96 11.47
N ALA A 94 -11.48 -11.46 11.54
CA ALA A 94 -11.78 -10.03 11.51
C ALA A 94 -11.28 -9.25 12.74
N HIS A 95 -11.16 -9.89 13.89
CA HIS A 95 -10.69 -9.25 15.12
C HIS A 95 -9.19 -9.01 15.04
N SER A 96 -8.40 -9.98 14.56
CA SER A 96 -6.99 -9.81 14.25
C SER A 96 -6.79 -8.69 13.21
N PHE A 97 -7.56 -8.70 12.12
CA PHE A 97 -7.49 -7.61 11.14
C PHE A 97 -7.72 -6.22 11.76
N GLU A 98 -8.78 -6.05 12.56
CA GLU A 98 -9.11 -4.76 13.18
C GLU A 98 -8.00 -4.32 14.16
N ALA A 99 -7.49 -5.26 14.97
CA ALA A 99 -6.38 -5.03 15.88
C ALA A 99 -5.11 -4.55 15.16
N SER A 100 -4.81 -5.11 13.98
CA SER A 100 -3.72 -4.66 13.12
C SER A 100 -3.97 -3.28 12.52
N PHE A 101 -5.19 -3.03 12.01
CA PHE A 101 -5.56 -1.77 11.37
C PHE A 101 -5.40 -0.57 12.31
N GLN A 102 -5.92 -0.69 13.54
CA GLN A 102 -5.83 0.38 14.55
C GLN A 102 -4.39 0.73 14.92
N ARG A 103 -3.51 -0.27 15.01
CA ARG A 103 -2.08 -0.06 15.33
C ARG A 103 -1.31 0.53 14.18
N THR A 104 -1.60 0.04 12.98
CA THR A 104 -0.97 0.48 11.74
C THR A 104 -1.12 1.99 11.51
N ALA A 105 -2.24 2.59 11.94
CA ALA A 105 -2.46 4.04 11.86
C ALA A 105 -1.40 4.89 12.59
N SER A 106 -0.68 4.31 13.56
CA SER A 106 0.38 4.98 14.33
C SER A 106 1.81 4.61 13.89
N LEU A 107 1.97 3.66 12.96
CA LEU A 107 3.28 3.20 12.52
C LEU A 107 3.94 4.22 11.58
N ARG A 108 5.20 4.54 11.88
CA ARG A 108 6.08 5.31 10.98
C ARG A 108 7.03 4.36 10.25
N LEU A 109 6.73 4.06 9.00
CA LEU A 109 7.44 3.05 8.20
C LEU A 109 8.62 3.63 7.40
N GLY A 110 9.39 4.53 8.01
CA GLY A 110 10.57 5.16 7.40
C GLY A 110 10.25 6.22 6.33
N ALA A 111 11.24 6.50 5.47
CA ALA A 111 11.17 7.52 4.41
C ALA A 111 10.50 7.04 3.11
N ALA A 112 10.00 5.80 3.08
CA ALA A 112 9.29 5.27 1.93
C ALA A 112 8.05 6.12 1.63
N GLY A 113 7.63 6.16 0.36
CA GLY A 113 6.52 6.98 -0.12
C GLY A 113 5.20 6.76 0.62
N SER A 114 4.16 7.51 0.25
CA SER A 114 2.85 7.40 0.89
C SER A 114 2.35 5.96 0.91
N HIS A 115 2.01 5.47 2.10
CA HIS A 115 1.44 4.15 2.30
C HIS A 115 -0.08 4.22 2.47
N LEU A 116 -0.77 3.17 2.07
CA LEU A 116 -2.19 3.01 2.32
C LEU A 116 -2.57 1.53 2.44
N GLN A 117 -3.63 1.29 3.20
CA GLN A 117 -4.29 0.00 3.25
C GLN A 117 -5.52 0.03 2.35
N LEU A 118 -5.60 -0.91 1.41
CA LEU A 118 -6.81 -1.10 0.60
C LEU A 118 -7.90 -1.78 1.42
N PRO A 119 -9.19 -1.61 1.04
CA PRO A 119 -10.27 -2.35 1.66
C PRO A 119 -9.98 -3.85 1.69
N PRO A 120 -10.23 -4.52 2.82
CA PRO A 120 -9.96 -5.94 2.93
C PRO A 120 -10.97 -6.78 2.14
N GLU A 121 -10.55 -7.99 1.79
CA GLU A 121 -11.44 -9.09 1.37
C GLU A 121 -11.84 -9.89 2.60
N ARG A 122 -13.14 -10.20 2.75
CA ARG A 122 -13.61 -11.14 3.75
C ARG A 122 -13.87 -12.49 3.07
N MET A 123 -13.14 -13.51 3.48
CA MET A 123 -13.25 -14.85 2.92
C MET A 123 -14.43 -15.60 3.56
N PRO A 124 -15.08 -16.53 2.84
CA PRO A 124 -16.10 -17.41 3.44
C PRO A 124 -15.56 -18.29 4.58
N SER A 125 -14.25 -18.53 4.64
CA SER A 125 -13.57 -19.24 5.73
C SER A 125 -13.53 -18.46 7.05
N GLY A 126 -13.90 -17.17 7.05
CA GLY A 126 -13.74 -16.27 8.19
C GLY A 126 -12.44 -15.47 8.17
N GLU A 127 -11.50 -15.85 7.31
CA GLU A 127 -10.23 -15.14 7.12
C GLU A 127 -10.42 -13.78 6.47
N VAL A 128 -9.48 -12.87 6.72
CA VAL A 128 -9.51 -11.53 6.15
C VAL A 128 -8.22 -11.27 5.40
N VAL A 129 -8.32 -10.88 4.14
CA VAL A 129 -7.16 -10.52 3.32
C VAL A 129 -7.06 -9.00 3.22
N ALA A 130 -5.95 -8.44 3.68
CA ALA A 130 -5.63 -7.03 3.46
C ALA A 130 -4.54 -6.87 2.39
N SER A 131 -4.62 -5.79 1.62
CA SER A 131 -3.53 -5.37 0.74
C SER A 131 -2.96 -4.05 1.23
N TRP A 132 -1.65 -4.04 1.44
CA TRP A 132 -0.89 -2.88 1.89
C TRP A 132 -0.03 -2.36 0.76
N VAL A 133 -0.15 -1.07 0.44
CA VAL A 133 0.48 -0.46 -0.72
C VAL A 133 1.40 0.66 -0.27
N VAL A 134 2.62 0.68 -0.81
CA VAL A 134 3.55 1.81 -0.75
C VAL A 134 3.63 2.42 -2.14
N LEU A 135 3.17 3.66 -2.29
CA LEU A 135 3.19 4.37 -3.55
C LEU A 135 4.59 4.90 -3.86
N ARG A 136 4.88 5.01 -5.16
CA ARG A 136 6.10 5.68 -5.62
C ARG A 136 6.17 7.11 -5.04
N PRO A 137 7.31 7.51 -4.46
CA PRO A 137 7.48 8.89 -3.97
C PRO A 137 7.51 9.89 -5.14
N ASP A 138 6.94 11.09 -4.93
CA ASP A 138 6.89 12.16 -5.95
C ASP A 138 8.25 12.85 -6.17
N ALA A 139 9.15 12.72 -5.20
CA ALA A 139 10.50 13.26 -5.20
C ALA A 139 11.47 12.22 -4.64
N PRO A 140 12.72 12.19 -5.12
CA PRO A 140 13.80 11.45 -4.46
C PRO A 140 14.12 12.04 -3.08
#